data_AF-A0A2L2L8I5-F1
#
_entry.id   AF-A0A2L2L8I5-F1
#
_cell.length_a   1.000
_cell.length_b   1.000
_cell.length_c   1.000
_cell.angle_alpha   90.00
_cell.angle_beta   90.00
_cell.angle_gamma   90.00
#
_symmetry.space_group_name_H-M   'P 1'
#
loop_
_entity.id
_entity.type
_entity.pdbx_description
1 polymer ?
#
loop_
_entity_poly.entity_id
_entity_poly.type
_entity_poly.pdbx_seq_one_letter_code
_entity_poly.pdbx_strand_id
1 'polypeptide(L)' 'MSATVTKLPTASSSFYEFRQKKPGFWVVDLVTPSIPRALRTTLVSGYVRQAVLESARDSASRTNRPLQIKKGA' A
#
# COMPACT_ATOMS: atom_id res chain seq x y z
N MET A 1 3.56 0.22 37.42
CA MET A 1 3.38 1.01 36.19
C MET A 1 3.62 0.09 35.01
N SER A 2 2.59 -0.23 34.21
CA SER A 2 2.76 -1.07 33.02
C SER A 2 3.22 -0.16 31.87
N ALA A 3 4.46 -0.31 31.42
CA ALA A 3 4.95 0.41 30.26
C ALA A 3 4.26 -0.15 29.02
N THR A 4 3.39 0.63 28.38
CA THR A 4 2.83 0.29 27.08
C THR A 4 3.98 0.27 26.07
N VAL A 5 4.52 -0.92 25.79
CA VAL A 5 5.56 -1.10 24.77
C VAL A 5 4.93 -0.86 23.41
N THR A 6 5.04 0.37 22.91
CA THR A 6 4.61 0.74 21.56
C THR A 6 5.59 0.10 20.58
N LYS A 7 5.27 -1.10 20.08
CA LYS A 7 6.01 -1.69 18.95
C LYS A 7 5.93 -0.74 17.78
N LEU A 8 7.06 -0.12 17.42
CA LEU A 8 7.16 0.64 16.19
C LEU A 8 6.85 -0.33 15.03
N PRO A 9 5.94 0.04 14.13
CA PRO A 9 5.65 -0.75 12.96
C PRO A 9 6.93 -0.84 12.15
N THR A 10 7.50 -2.03 12.14
CA THR A 10 8.74 -2.30 11.43
C THR A 10 8.45 -2.20 9.94
N ALA A 11 9.44 -1.81 9.12
CA ALA A 11 9.27 -1.70 7.67
C ALA A 11 8.73 -3.00 7.00
N SER A 12 8.90 -4.15 7.67
CA SER A 12 8.31 -5.45 7.31
C SER A 12 6.79 -5.55 7.44
N SER A 13 6.12 -4.57 8.06
CA SER A 13 4.65 -4.49 8.13
C SER A 13 4.01 -3.70 6.99
N SER A 14 4.82 -3.11 6.11
CA SER A 14 4.31 -2.31 5.00
C SER A 14 3.81 -3.19 3.85
N PHE A 15 2.73 -2.75 3.21
CA PHE A 15 2.07 -3.47 2.12
C PHE A 15 1.74 -2.52 0.97
N TYR A 16 1.65 -3.07 -0.23
CA TYR A 16 1.14 -2.33 -1.39
C TYR A 16 -0.37 -2.36 -1.37
N GLU A 17 -1.02 -1.22 -1.59
CA GLU A 17 -2.46 -1.10 -1.74
C GLU A 17 -2.77 -0.59 -3.16
N PHE A 18 -3.44 -1.41 -3.95
CA PHE A 18 -4.00 -1.01 -5.23
C PHE A 18 -5.45 -0.56 -5.01
N ARG A 19 -5.76 0.66 -5.45
CA ARG A 19 -7.10 1.26 -5.29
C ARG A 19 -7.47 2.19 -6.42
N GLN A 20 -8.78 2.38 -6.59
CA GLN A 20 -9.31 3.47 -7.39
C GLN A 20 -9.33 4.75 -6.54
N LYS A 21 -8.66 5.83 -6.98
CA LYS A 21 -8.70 7.13 -6.28
C LYS A 21 -9.80 8.05 -6.82
N LYS A 22 -10.10 7.96 -8.12
CA LYS A 22 -11.23 8.62 -8.80
C LYS A 22 -11.75 7.67 -9.88
N PRO A 23 -13.00 7.78 -10.36
CA PRO A 23 -13.49 6.95 -11.44
C PRO A 23 -12.53 6.94 -12.64
N GLY A 24 -12.09 5.76 -13.05
CA GLY A 24 -11.10 5.58 -14.13
C GLY A 24 -9.63 5.87 -13.77
N PHE A 25 -9.33 6.29 -12.54
CA PHE A 25 -7.97 6.61 -12.09
C PHE A 25 -7.50 5.70 -10.96
N TRP A 26 -6.45 4.95 -11.26
CA TRP A 26 -5.89 3.86 -10.48
C TRP A 26 -4.59 4.29 -9.81
N VAL A 27 -4.36 3.79 -8.60
CA VAL A 27 -3.20 4.18 -7.79
C VAL A 27 -2.67 2.97 -7.01
N VAL A 28 -1.35 2.89 -6.92
CA VAL A 28 -0.62 2.00 -6.02
C VAL A 28 0.02 2.84 -4.94
N ASP A 29 -0.37 2.59 -3.70
CA ASP A 29 0.24 3.19 -2.52
C ASP A 29 1.07 2.14 -1.77
N LEU A 30 2.26 2.51 -1.29
CA LEU A 30 2.92 1.77 -0.21
C LEU A 30 2.35 2.27 1.11
N VAL A 31 1.75 1.37 1.87
CA VAL A 31 1.12 1.66 3.15
C VAL A 31 1.97 1.07 4.26
N THR A 32 2.46 1.92 5.14
CA THR A 32 3.12 1.52 6.38
C THR A 32 2.17 1.83 7.54
N PRO A 33 1.67 0.81 8.26
CA PRO A 33 0.88 1.04 9.47
C PRO A 33 1.68 1.93 10.41
N SER A 34 1.08 2.95 11.01
CA SER A 34 1.73 3.78 12.02
C SER A 34 0.67 4.45 12.90
N ILE A 35 1.05 4.76 14.13
CA ILE A 35 0.20 5.49 15.07
C ILE A 35 0.56 6.98 14.95
N PRO A 36 -0.41 7.91 14.88
CA PRO A 36 -1.87 7.71 14.96
C PRO A 36 -2.56 7.36 13.64
N ARG A 37 -1.87 7.49 12.50
CA ARG A 37 -2.40 7.20 11.16
C ARG A 37 -1.36 6.47 10.34
N ALA A 38 -1.79 5.56 9.45
CA ALA A 38 -0.89 4.90 8.51
C ALA A 38 -0.23 5.91 7.56
N LEU A 39 1.07 5.75 7.34
CA LEU A 39 1.78 6.47 6.29
C LEU A 39 1.48 5.83 4.94
N ARG A 40 1.15 6.66 3.96
CA ARG A 40 0.85 6.24 2.59
C ARG A 40 1.71 7.01 1.62
N THR A 41 2.39 6.29 0.74
CA THR A 41 3.23 6.88 -0.31
C THR A 41 2.74 6.38 -1.66
N THR A 42 2.27 7.27 -2.52
CA THR A 42 1.87 6.91 -3.89
C THR A 42 3.11 6.62 -4.72
N LEU A 43 3.18 5.42 -5.28
CA LEU A 43 4.30 4.97 -6.10
C LEU A 43 3.98 5.09 -7.59
N VAL A 44 2.78 4.65 -7.98
CA VAL A 44 2.34 4.62 -9.36
C VAL A 44 0.88 5.05 -9.43
N SER A 45 0.54 5.81 -10.46
CA SER A 45 -0.84 6.20 -10.72
C SER A 45 -1.09 6.35 -12.22
N GLY A 46 -2.30 6.05 -12.68
CA GLY A 46 -2.64 6.16 -14.09
C GLY A 46 -4.08 5.77 -14.39
N TYR A 47 -4.47 5.95 -15.66
CA TYR A 47 -5.83 5.65 -16.13
C TYR A 47 -5.99 4.20 -16.62
N VAL A 48 -4.89 3.54 -16.97
CA VAL A 48 -4.91 2.15 -17.46
C VAL A 48 -4.79 1.19 -16.28
N ARG A 49 -5.93 0.60 -15.89
CA ARG A 49 -6.03 -0.30 -14.72
C ARG A 49 -4.98 -1.40 -14.72
N GLN A 50 -4.85 -2.12 -15.83
CA GLN A 50 -3.98 -3.29 -15.93
C GLN A 50 -2.50 -2.92 -15.74
N ALA A 51 -2.04 -1.85 -16.39
CA ALA A 51 -0.66 -1.39 -16.26
C ALA A 51 -0.31 -1.00 -14.82
N VAL A 52 -1.22 -0.29 -14.14
CA VAL A 52 -1.02 0.11 -12.74
C VAL A 52 -1.04 -1.11 -11.81
N LEU A 53 -1.91 -2.08 -12.06
CA LEU A 53 -1.97 -3.33 -11.29
C LEU A 53 -0.75 -4.22 -11.51
N GLU A 54 -0.24 -4.30 -12.73
CA GLU A 54 0.98 -5.05 -13.07
C GLU A 54 2.19 -4.48 -12.35
N SER A 55 2.33 -3.14 -12.35
CA SER A 55 3.36 -2.47 -11.57
C SER A 55 3.24 -2.74 -10.06
N ALA A 56 2.01 -2.84 -9.53
CA ALA A 56 1.77 -3.21 -8.14
C ALA A 56 2.27 -4.63 -7.83
N ARG A 57 1.96 -5.59 -8.72
CA ARG A 57 2.37 -7.00 -8.58
C ARG A 57 3.88 -7.17 -8.67
N ASP A 58 4.52 -6.50 -9.62
CA ASP A 58 5.97 -6.52 -9.80
C ASP A 58 6.69 -5.87 -8.60
N SER A 59 6.17 -4.75 -8.10
CA SER A 59 6.73 -4.11 -6.90
C SER A 59 6.60 -4.99 -5.65
N ALA A 60 5.42 -5.62 -5.47
CA ALA A 60 5.15 -6.51 -4.36
C ALA A 60 6.03 -7.76 -4.39
N SER A 61 6.23 -8.36 -5.56
CA SER A 61 7.11 -9.54 -5.72
C SER A 61 8.57 -9.20 -5.48
N ARG A 62 9.09 -8.11 -6.05
CA ARG A 62 10.50 -7.68 -5.87
C ARG A 62 10.87 -7.40 -4.42
N THR A 63 9.92 -6.91 -3.63
CA THR A 63 10.15 -6.54 -2.24
C THR A 63 9.67 -7.58 -1.23
N ASN A 64 9.09 -8.69 -1.71
CA ASN A 64 8.42 -9.71 -0.89
C ASN A 64 7.42 -9.11 0.10
N ARG A 65 6.61 -8.13 -0.38
CA ARG A 65 5.59 -7.47 0.43
C ARG A 65 4.18 -7.87 -0.01
N PRO A 66 3.21 -7.88 0.91
CA PRO A 66 1.83 -8.17 0.55
C PRO A 66 1.27 -7.11 -0.41
N LEU A 67 0.43 -7.54 -1.34
CA LEU A 67 -0.40 -6.67 -2.18
C LEU A 67 -1.86 -6.82 -1.76
N GLN A 68 -2.49 -5.70 -1.42
CA GLN A 68 -3.92 -5.61 -1.12
C GLN A 68 -4.64 -4.89 -2.26
N ILE A 69 -5.71 -5.49 -2.76
CA ILE A 69 -6.58 -4.90 -3.79
C ILE A 69 -7.85 -4.44 -3.08
N LYS A 70 -8.09 -3.13 -3.02
CA LYS A 70 -9.31 -2.62 -2.37
C LYS A 70 -10.56 -2.99 -3.17
N LYS A 71 -11.66 -3.22 -2.47
CA LYS A 71 -12.97 -3.47 -3.10
C LYS A 71 -13.40 -2.24 -3.92
N GLY A 72 -13.83 -2.47 -5.16
CA GLY A 72 -14.08 -1.40 -6.13
C GLY A 72 -12.84 -1.03 -6.96
N ALA A 73 -11.74 -1.77 -6.78
CA ALA A 73 -10.54 -1.63 -7.60
C ALA A 73 -10.43 -2.64 -8.74
#